data_AF-A0A150TCB1-F1
#
_entry.id   AF-A0A150TCB1-F1
#
_cell.length_a   1.000
_cell.length_b   1.000
_cell.length_c   1.000
_cell.angle_alpha   90.00
_cell.angle_beta   90.00
_cell.angle_gamma   90.00
#
_symmetry.space_group_name_H-M   'P 1'
#
loop_
_entity.id
_entity.type
_entity.pdbx_description
1 polymer ?
#
loop_
_entity_poly.entity_id
_entity_poly.type
_entity_poly.pdbx_seq_one_letter_code
_entity_poly.pdbx_strand_id
1 'polypeptide(L)'
;MASTHRPRASRLPFASLPLAAAYVPAAAAVAVAVAVASGACGKEFTARPPDASTSSSTGGGSGGDGGSGGGALQAEAELVELNSSGLSGTATFAQSGEEVTLTITVSGCPAGEHSAHIHENKSCEENGNAAGAHWIPNGEGLGSFTCDDAGQGTHTVKRGTDVWTVGGDPATDVTKYSIVVHAAADPNAGGRIGCGLIELE
;
A
#
# COMPACT_ATOMS: atom_id res chain seq x y z
N MET A 1 15.73 67.10 -35.96
CA MET A 1 15.72 66.43 -37.27
C MET A 1 15.56 64.95 -37.02
N ALA A 2 14.44 64.40 -37.49
CA ALA A 2 14.00 63.03 -37.24
C ALA A 2 14.79 62.03 -38.09
N SER A 3 15.04 60.83 -37.56
CA SER A 3 15.20 59.65 -38.42
C SER A 3 14.71 58.40 -37.70
N THR A 4 13.50 58.03 -38.06
CA THR A 4 12.77 56.81 -37.72
C THR A 4 13.25 55.65 -38.59
N HIS A 5 13.69 54.53 -38.01
CA HIS A 5 13.74 53.24 -38.72
C HIS A 5 13.46 52.06 -37.78
N ARG A 6 12.23 51.56 -37.86
CA ARG A 6 11.84 50.14 -37.76
C ARG A 6 11.29 49.75 -39.15
N PRO A 7 11.02 48.47 -39.50
CA PRO A 7 11.30 47.18 -38.87
C PRO A 7 11.91 46.14 -39.86
N ARG A 8 12.33 44.97 -39.38
CA ARG A 8 12.25 43.73 -40.19
C ARG A 8 11.88 42.54 -39.31
N ALA A 9 10.65 42.07 -39.48
CA ALA A 9 10.21 40.76 -39.05
C ALA A 9 10.74 39.71 -40.05
N SER A 10 11.54 38.76 -39.59
CA SER A 10 11.89 37.58 -40.37
C SER A 10 11.03 36.41 -39.91
N ARG A 11 10.19 35.96 -40.85
CA ARG A 11 9.41 34.73 -40.80
C ARG A 11 10.31 33.54 -41.16
N LEU A 12 9.79 32.36 -40.79
CA LEU A 12 9.92 31.01 -41.38
C LEU A 12 10.83 30.03 -40.62
N PRO A 13 10.59 28.70 -40.71
CA PRO A 13 9.39 27.97 -41.16
C PRO A 13 8.88 26.92 -40.15
N PHE A 14 7.61 26.58 -40.31
CA PHE A 14 6.99 25.36 -39.80
C PHE A 14 7.74 24.13 -40.33
N ALA A 15 8.21 23.26 -39.43
CA ALA A 15 8.63 21.91 -39.77
C ALA A 15 7.55 20.93 -39.34
N SER A 16 6.98 20.26 -40.33
CA SER A 16 5.94 19.25 -40.26
C SER A 16 6.39 17.99 -39.52
N LEU A 17 5.47 17.41 -38.74
CA LEU A 17 5.56 16.06 -38.18
C LEU A 17 5.67 15.00 -39.29
N PRO A 18 6.24 13.83 -38.98
CA PRO A 18 5.70 12.57 -39.47
C PRO A 18 4.92 11.83 -38.38
N LEU A 19 3.72 11.42 -38.80
CA LEU A 19 2.78 10.52 -38.15
C LEU A 19 3.17 9.08 -38.53
N ALA A 20 3.47 8.20 -37.57
CA ALA A 20 3.49 6.74 -37.71
C ALA A 20 3.82 6.13 -36.34
N ALA A 21 3.24 5.04 -35.85
CA ALA A 21 2.10 4.21 -36.20
C ALA A 21 1.78 3.42 -34.91
N ALA A 22 0.53 3.08 -34.70
CA ALA A 22 0.05 2.34 -33.54
C ALA A 22 0.30 0.83 -33.65
N TYR A 23 0.35 0.16 -32.47
CA TYR A 23 -0.19 -1.19 -32.19
C TYR A 23 0.64 -2.38 -32.76
N VAL A 24 0.87 -3.54 -32.10
CA VAL A 24 0.13 -4.36 -31.11
C VAL A 24 1.16 -5.25 -30.36
N PRO A 25 1.05 -5.51 -29.04
CA PRO A 25 1.80 -6.61 -28.42
C PRO A 25 1.08 -7.96 -28.67
N ALA A 26 1.83 -8.95 -29.13
CA ALA A 26 1.36 -10.32 -29.27
C ALA A 26 1.24 -10.97 -27.88
N ALA A 27 0.01 -11.35 -27.51
CA ALA A 27 -0.28 -12.15 -26.33
C ALA A 27 0.24 -13.59 -26.53
N ALA A 28 1.18 -14.02 -25.69
CA ALA A 28 1.54 -15.43 -25.54
C ALA A 28 0.66 -16.04 -24.45
N ALA A 29 -0.40 -16.74 -24.84
CA ALA A 29 -1.19 -17.57 -23.95
C ALA A 29 -0.41 -18.87 -23.66
N VAL A 30 0.06 -19.04 -22.43
CA VAL A 30 0.58 -20.32 -21.95
C VAL A 30 -0.59 -21.08 -21.32
N ALA A 31 -1.08 -22.07 -22.06
CA ALA A 31 -2.04 -23.04 -21.56
C ALA A 31 -1.34 -24.02 -20.61
N VAL A 32 -1.67 -24.00 -19.33
CA VAL A 32 -1.33 -25.08 -18.40
C VAL A 32 -2.58 -25.93 -18.21
N ALA A 33 -2.60 -27.06 -18.90
CA ALA A 33 -3.52 -28.15 -18.63
C ALA A 33 -2.98 -28.95 -17.44
N VAL A 34 -3.71 -28.96 -16.31
CA VAL A 34 -3.53 -29.98 -15.28
C VAL A 34 -4.78 -30.83 -15.22
N ALA A 35 -4.55 -32.11 -15.48
CA ALA A 35 -5.53 -33.16 -15.61
C ALA A 35 -6.27 -33.44 -14.30
N VAL A 36 -7.56 -33.74 -14.46
CA VAL A 36 -8.46 -34.28 -13.46
C VAL A 36 -8.06 -35.73 -13.16
N ALA A 37 -7.83 -36.07 -11.90
CA ALA A 37 -7.76 -37.46 -11.45
C ALA A 37 -8.79 -37.68 -10.34
N SER A 38 -9.95 -38.19 -10.75
CA SER A 38 -10.98 -38.74 -9.86
C SER A 38 -10.47 -40.03 -9.24
N GLY A 39 -10.25 -40.01 -7.93
CA GLY A 39 -9.99 -41.20 -7.12
C GLY A 39 -11.20 -41.53 -6.26
N ALA A 40 -12.08 -42.40 -6.76
CA ALA A 40 -13.13 -43.04 -5.96
C ALA A 40 -12.68 -44.46 -5.58
N CYS A 41 -12.60 -44.76 -4.28
CA CYS A 41 -12.76 -46.08 -3.64
C CYS A 41 -12.59 -45.87 -2.11
N GLY A 42 -13.53 -46.16 -1.21
CA GLY A 42 -14.88 -46.67 -1.35
C GLY A 42 -15.55 -46.86 0.02
N LYS A 43 -16.67 -47.60 -0.01
CA LYS A 43 -17.27 -48.45 1.04
C LYS A 43 -17.88 -47.75 2.28
N GLU A 44 -19.15 -47.39 2.10
CA GLU A 44 -20.31 -47.84 2.89
C GLU A 44 -20.02 -48.48 4.27
N PHE A 45 -20.51 -47.84 5.35
CA PHE A 45 -20.98 -48.54 6.54
C PHE A 45 -22.07 -47.74 7.27
N THR A 46 -23.31 -48.20 7.07
CA THR A 46 -24.53 -48.12 7.90
C THR A 46 -24.78 -46.94 8.85
N ALA A 47 -25.93 -46.30 8.62
CA ALA A 47 -26.65 -45.47 9.59
C ALA A 47 -27.22 -46.30 10.77
N ARG A 48 -27.26 -45.71 11.97
CA ARG A 48 -28.28 -45.98 13.00
C ARG A 48 -28.76 -44.64 13.64
N PRO A 49 -30.06 -44.52 13.98
CA PRO A 49 -30.72 -43.29 14.46
C PRO A 49 -30.67 -43.15 16.01
N PRO A 50 -31.30 -42.11 16.61
CA PRO A 50 -30.89 -41.54 17.90
C PRO A 50 -31.71 -42.08 19.08
N ASP A 51 -31.05 -42.20 20.24
CA ASP A 51 -31.71 -42.37 21.53
C ASP A 51 -31.32 -41.20 22.44
N ALA A 52 -32.33 -40.42 22.81
CA ALA A 52 -32.28 -39.39 23.83
C ALA A 52 -32.39 -39.99 25.24
N SER A 53 -32.14 -39.14 26.24
CA SER A 53 -32.40 -39.25 27.70
C SER A 53 -31.35 -40.00 28.54
N THR A 54 -30.90 -39.54 29.73
CA THR A 54 -31.14 -38.34 30.55
C THR A 54 -30.13 -38.37 31.74
N SER A 55 -29.60 -37.20 32.11
CA SER A 55 -29.11 -36.76 33.45
C SER A 55 -27.95 -37.48 34.17
N SER A 56 -26.86 -36.76 34.48
CA SER A 56 -26.74 -35.83 35.63
C SER A 56 -25.28 -35.65 36.11
N SER A 57 -25.03 -34.45 36.63
CA SER A 57 -23.99 -34.05 37.59
C SER A 57 -22.65 -33.49 37.06
N THR A 58 -22.58 -32.16 37.19
CA THR A 58 -21.54 -31.39 37.90
C THR A 58 -20.13 -31.33 37.31
N GLY A 59 -19.74 -30.13 36.86
CA GLY A 59 -18.34 -29.75 36.72
C GLY A 59 -18.19 -28.44 35.94
N GLY A 60 -17.98 -27.33 36.63
CA GLY A 60 -17.69 -26.04 36.02
C GLY A 60 -16.37 -26.04 35.24
N GLY A 61 -16.33 -25.23 34.18
CA GLY A 61 -15.15 -25.06 33.33
C GLY A 61 -15.36 -23.93 32.35
N SER A 62 -15.13 -22.71 32.83
CA SER A 62 -14.63 -21.52 32.14
C SER A 62 -14.74 -21.51 30.60
N GLY A 63 -15.85 -20.99 30.08
CA GLY A 63 -15.88 -20.38 28.74
C GLY A 63 -15.25 -19.00 28.84
N GLY A 64 -13.94 -18.93 28.63
CA GLY A 64 -13.21 -17.70 28.41
C GLY A 64 -12.39 -17.91 27.15
N ASP A 65 -12.87 -17.35 26.06
CA ASP A 65 -12.13 -17.25 24.80
C ASP A 65 -10.72 -16.78 25.09
N GLY A 66 -9.76 -17.44 24.44
CA GLY A 66 -8.34 -17.15 24.55
C GLY A 66 -8.07 -15.71 24.14
N GLY A 67 -8.08 -14.81 25.10
CA GLY A 67 -7.42 -13.53 25.03
C GLY A 67 -5.93 -13.80 24.93
N SER A 68 -5.48 -14.02 23.70
CA SER A 68 -4.08 -13.99 23.32
C SER A 68 -3.51 -12.69 23.89
N GLY A 69 -2.64 -12.84 24.89
CA GLY A 69 -1.80 -11.76 25.38
C GLY A 69 -0.90 -11.32 24.24
N GLY A 70 -1.43 -10.46 23.36
CA GLY A 70 -0.74 -9.94 22.22
C GLY A 70 0.30 -8.94 22.70
N GLY A 71 1.57 -9.36 22.69
CA GLY A 71 2.67 -8.40 22.70
C GLY A 71 2.46 -7.36 21.60
N ALA A 72 3.01 -6.16 21.80
CA ALA A 72 2.99 -5.15 20.75
C ALA A 72 3.61 -5.74 19.47
N LEU A 73 2.85 -5.79 18.38
CA LEU A 73 3.35 -6.19 17.07
C LEU A 73 3.81 -4.94 16.34
N GLN A 74 4.90 -5.04 15.60
CA GLN A 74 5.47 -3.92 14.87
C GLN A 74 5.83 -4.32 13.46
N ALA A 75 5.63 -3.38 12.54
CA ALA A 75 6.18 -3.43 11.20
C ALA A 75 6.78 -2.06 10.88
N GLU A 76 7.80 -2.05 10.04
CA GLU A 76 8.49 -0.83 9.64
C GLU A 76 8.73 -0.82 8.13
N ALA A 77 8.66 0.36 7.55
CA ALA A 77 9.15 0.64 6.21
C ALA A 77 10.26 1.68 6.28
N GLU A 78 11.45 1.32 5.84
CA GLU A 78 12.52 2.28 5.54
C GLU A 78 12.11 3.06 4.28
N LEU A 79 11.91 4.37 4.42
CA LEU A 79 11.54 5.25 3.32
C LEU A 79 12.82 5.69 2.60
N VAL A 80 12.97 5.22 1.37
CA VAL A 80 14.06 5.63 0.48
C VAL A 80 13.59 6.69 -0.51
N GLU A 81 14.54 7.52 -0.96
CA GLU A 81 14.24 8.59 -1.91
C GLU A 81 13.74 8.03 -3.24
N LEU A 82 12.81 8.76 -3.86
CA LEU A 82 12.41 8.57 -5.25
C LEU A 82 12.54 9.88 -6.01
N ASN A 83 12.83 9.79 -7.31
CA ASN A 83 12.83 10.94 -8.22
C ASN A 83 13.70 12.13 -7.75
N SER A 84 14.85 11.82 -7.12
CA SER A 84 15.82 12.82 -6.62
C SER A 84 15.23 13.81 -5.61
N SER A 85 14.30 13.36 -4.77
CA SER A 85 13.67 14.19 -3.75
C SER A 85 14.59 14.53 -2.57
N GLY A 86 15.60 13.70 -2.29
CA GLY A 86 16.40 13.77 -1.06
C GLY A 86 15.71 13.20 0.19
N LEU A 87 14.47 12.69 0.07
CA LEU A 87 13.70 12.17 1.19
C LEU A 87 14.32 10.87 1.73
N SER A 88 14.50 10.80 3.05
CA SER A 88 14.78 9.55 3.78
C SER A 88 14.01 9.52 5.09
N GLY A 89 13.74 8.34 5.62
CA GLY A 89 13.02 8.24 6.90
C GLY A 89 12.47 6.86 7.19
N THR A 90 11.48 6.80 8.08
CA THR A 90 10.78 5.57 8.44
C THR A 90 9.28 5.78 8.54
N ALA A 91 8.53 4.72 8.27
CA ALA A 91 7.12 4.61 8.57
C ALA A 91 6.90 3.37 9.44
N THR A 92 6.61 3.57 10.71
CA THR A 92 6.47 2.51 11.71
C THR A 92 4.99 2.27 12.02
N PHE A 93 4.55 1.03 11.92
CA PHE A 93 3.23 0.55 12.29
C PHE A 93 3.32 -0.23 13.58
N ALA A 94 2.72 0.25 14.66
CA ALA A 94 2.69 -0.42 15.95
C ALA A 94 1.25 -0.80 16.31
N GLN A 95 0.99 -2.10 16.46
CA GLN A 95 -0.30 -2.63 16.90
C GLN A 95 -0.30 -2.87 18.41
N SER A 96 -1.28 -2.32 19.11
CA SER A 96 -1.55 -2.57 20.52
C SER A 96 -3.04 -2.82 20.72
N GLY A 97 -3.39 -4.06 21.07
CA GLY A 97 -4.79 -4.48 21.12
C GLY A 97 -5.48 -4.34 19.77
N GLU A 98 -6.56 -3.57 19.75
CA GLU A 98 -7.42 -3.33 18.57
C GLU A 98 -7.06 -2.04 17.81
N GLU A 99 -5.93 -1.39 18.12
CA GLU A 99 -5.46 -0.17 17.44
C GLU A 99 -4.09 -0.40 16.79
N VAL A 100 -3.92 0.10 15.57
CA VAL A 100 -2.65 0.25 14.88
C VAL A 100 -2.33 1.75 14.75
N THR A 101 -1.15 2.14 15.24
CA THR A 101 -0.59 3.49 15.07
C THR A 101 0.49 3.46 13.99
N LEU A 102 0.28 4.22 12.92
CA LEU A 102 1.31 4.58 11.95
C LEU A 102 2.00 5.87 12.40
N THR A 103 3.34 5.85 12.47
CA THR A 103 4.17 7.05 12.65
C THR A 103 5.15 7.17 11.49
N ILE A 104 5.08 8.27 10.74
CA ILE A 104 6.01 8.59 9.67
C ILE A 104 6.97 9.65 10.19
N THR A 105 8.28 9.44 10.05
CA THR A 105 9.32 10.43 10.35
C THR A 105 10.24 10.53 9.13
N VAL A 106 10.35 11.73 8.57
CA VAL A 106 11.16 11.96 7.35
C VAL A 106 12.12 13.12 7.53
N SER A 107 13.19 13.07 6.75
CA SER A 107 14.21 14.09 6.61
C SER A 107 14.57 14.27 5.13
N GLY A 108 15.08 15.44 4.75
CA GLY A 108 15.47 15.75 3.37
C GLY A 108 14.32 15.85 2.37
N CYS A 109 13.06 15.81 2.81
CA CYS A 109 11.91 16.09 1.94
C CYS A 109 11.88 17.56 1.51
N PRO A 110 11.37 17.89 0.31
CA PRO A 110 11.10 19.26 -0.08
C PRO A 110 10.22 19.98 0.97
N ALA A 111 10.47 21.27 1.24
CA ALA A 111 9.62 22.02 2.16
C ALA A 111 8.19 22.16 1.59
N GLY A 112 7.18 21.96 2.44
CA GLY A 112 5.77 22.03 2.06
C GLY A 112 4.92 20.87 2.56
N GLU A 113 3.68 20.79 2.07
CA GLU A 113 2.74 19.72 2.44
C GLU A 113 2.85 18.51 1.51
N HIS A 114 2.80 17.33 2.11
CA HIS A 114 2.91 16.03 1.46
C HIS A 114 1.79 15.11 1.94
N SER A 115 1.26 14.25 1.08
CA SER A 115 0.46 13.10 1.50
C SER A 115 1.26 11.80 1.46
N ALA A 116 0.74 10.78 2.15
CA ALA A 116 1.24 9.43 2.06
C ALA A 116 0.08 8.46 1.84
N HIS A 117 0.33 7.38 1.10
CA HIS A 117 -0.66 6.33 0.83
C HIS A 117 -0.01 4.96 0.94
N ILE A 118 -0.79 3.96 1.30
CA ILE A 118 -0.38 2.56 1.19
C ILE A 118 -0.82 2.05 -0.19
N HIS A 119 0.10 1.46 -0.93
CA HIS A 119 -0.09 1.01 -2.30
C HIS A 119 -0.22 -0.51 -2.39
N GLU A 120 -1.00 -0.98 -3.37
CA GLU A 120 -1.46 -2.36 -3.48
C GLU A 120 -0.35 -3.40 -3.71
N ASN A 121 0.79 -3.00 -4.26
CA ASN A 121 1.94 -3.88 -4.45
C ASN A 121 3.06 -3.53 -3.47
N LYS A 122 3.69 -4.58 -2.93
CA LYS A 122 4.92 -4.47 -2.15
C LYS A 122 6.15 -4.32 -3.07
N SER A 123 6.28 -3.15 -3.70
CA SER A 123 7.43 -2.80 -4.54
C SER A 123 7.67 -1.29 -4.57
N CYS A 124 8.93 -0.87 -4.54
CA CYS A 124 9.35 0.52 -4.77
C CYS A 124 10.08 0.69 -6.11
N GLU A 125 10.07 -0.33 -6.96
CA GLU A 125 10.76 -0.30 -8.26
C GLU A 125 10.12 0.72 -9.22
N GLU A 126 10.80 0.97 -10.34
CA GLU A 126 10.33 1.87 -11.40
C GLU A 126 10.03 3.29 -10.90
N ASN A 127 10.88 3.80 -10.00
CA ASN A 127 10.67 5.07 -9.30
C ASN A 127 9.33 5.13 -8.56
N GLY A 128 9.00 4.04 -7.89
CA GLY A 128 7.77 3.84 -7.15
C GLY A 128 6.58 3.39 -7.99
N ASN A 129 6.63 3.41 -9.33
CA ASN A 129 5.46 3.04 -10.15
C ASN A 129 5.04 1.59 -9.98
N ALA A 130 5.98 0.68 -9.71
CA ALA A 130 5.70 -0.73 -9.47
C ALA A 130 4.86 -0.99 -8.20
N ALA A 131 4.78 -0.01 -7.28
CA ALA A 131 3.86 -0.07 -6.13
C ALA A 131 2.39 -0.16 -6.56
N GLY A 132 2.07 0.23 -7.81
CA GLY A 132 0.72 0.10 -8.36
C GLY A 132 -0.23 1.20 -7.88
N ALA A 133 -1.52 0.90 -7.90
CA ALA A 133 -2.58 1.77 -7.40
C ALA A 133 -2.59 1.83 -5.85
N HIS A 134 -3.44 2.68 -5.31
CA HIS A 134 -3.65 2.77 -3.87
C HIS A 134 -4.35 1.49 -3.37
N TRP A 135 -4.02 1.03 -2.16
CA TRP A 135 -4.74 -0.06 -1.52
C TRP A 135 -6.10 0.43 -0.99
N ILE A 136 -7.17 0.32 -1.78
CA ILE A 136 -8.48 0.87 -1.41
C ILE A 136 -9.31 -0.16 -0.63
N PRO A 137 -10.03 0.23 0.45
CA PRO A 137 -10.09 1.59 1.02
C PRO A 137 -9.04 1.86 2.12
N ASN A 138 -8.28 0.84 2.53
CA ASN A 138 -7.54 0.86 3.79
C ASN A 138 -6.23 1.67 3.74
N GLY A 139 -5.69 1.92 2.55
CA GLY A 139 -4.45 2.67 2.31
C GLY A 139 -4.63 4.17 2.10
N GLU A 140 -5.88 4.65 2.13
CA GLU A 140 -6.26 6.05 1.90
C GLU A 140 -6.51 6.83 3.20
N GLY A 141 -6.63 8.15 3.07
CA GLY A 141 -7.09 9.01 4.15
C GLY A 141 -6.11 9.11 5.31
N LEU A 142 -4.82 8.92 5.04
CA LEU A 142 -3.76 9.13 6.02
C LEU A 142 -3.65 10.61 6.39
N GLY A 143 -4.11 11.52 5.54
CA GLY A 143 -3.96 12.97 5.72
C GLY A 143 -2.59 13.45 5.22
N SER A 144 -2.39 14.76 5.30
CA SER A 144 -1.14 15.40 4.87
C SER A 144 -0.30 15.81 6.07
N PHE A 145 1.00 15.91 5.85
CA PHE A 145 1.98 16.40 6.82
C PHE A 145 2.88 17.42 6.16
N THR A 146 3.50 18.27 6.98
CA THR A 146 4.37 19.35 6.49
C THR A 146 5.83 19.00 6.76
N CYS A 147 6.66 19.14 5.73
CA CYS A 147 8.11 19.21 5.85
C CYS A 147 8.53 20.67 6.04
N ASP A 148 9.32 20.94 7.08
CA ASP A 148 9.84 22.28 7.37
C ASP A 148 10.96 22.70 6.38
N ASP A 149 11.48 23.93 6.54
CA ASP A 149 12.55 24.45 5.70
C ASP A 149 13.89 23.68 5.85
N ALA A 150 14.04 22.87 6.90
CA ALA A 150 15.16 21.95 7.08
C ALA A 150 14.88 20.56 6.48
N GLY A 151 13.72 20.38 5.84
CA GLY A 151 13.28 19.14 5.23
C GLY A 151 12.89 18.08 6.25
N GLN A 152 12.47 18.46 7.46
CA GLN A 152 12.01 17.51 8.47
C GLN A 152 10.49 17.49 8.58
N GLY A 153 9.92 16.30 8.70
CA GLY A 153 8.47 16.09 8.84
C GLY A 153 8.14 14.90 9.73
N THR A 154 6.99 14.97 10.41
CA THR A 154 6.45 13.86 11.19
C THR A 154 4.95 13.80 11.04
N HIS A 155 4.40 12.58 10.98
CA HIS A 155 2.97 12.36 10.87
C HIS A 155 2.52 11.16 11.68
N THR A 156 1.31 11.19 12.23
CA THR A 156 0.75 10.07 13.00
C THR A 156 -0.69 9.82 12.63
N VAL A 157 -1.02 8.56 12.35
CA VAL A 157 -2.36 8.11 11.99
C VAL A 157 -2.70 6.88 12.81
N LYS A 158 -3.95 6.80 13.28
CA LYS A 158 -4.46 5.66 14.04
C LYS A 158 -5.64 5.04 13.31
N ARG A 159 -5.71 3.71 13.33
CA ARG A 159 -6.81 2.91 12.79
C ARG A 159 -7.09 1.71 13.68
N GLY A 160 -8.33 1.22 13.65
CA GLY A 160 -8.69 -0.02 14.31
C GLY A 160 -8.21 -1.24 13.53
N THR A 161 -8.20 -2.41 14.19
CA THR A 161 -7.80 -3.68 13.57
C THR A 161 -8.80 -4.23 12.55
N ASP A 162 -9.97 -3.62 12.46
CA ASP A 162 -10.93 -3.80 11.37
C ASP A 162 -10.43 -3.20 10.04
N VAL A 163 -9.45 -2.28 10.09
CA VAL A 163 -8.83 -1.67 8.92
C VAL A 163 -7.40 -2.17 8.72
N TRP A 164 -6.58 -2.17 9.79
CA TRP A 164 -5.17 -2.56 9.72
C TRP A 164 -4.80 -3.60 10.77
N THR A 165 -4.11 -4.65 10.36
CA THR A 165 -3.38 -5.53 11.26
C THR A 165 -1.91 -5.54 10.88
N VAL A 166 -1.06 -5.94 11.83
CA VAL A 166 0.37 -6.16 11.61
C VAL A 166 0.62 -7.66 11.64
N GLY A 167 0.82 -8.27 10.47
CA GLY A 167 1.02 -9.73 10.34
C GLY A 167 -0.23 -10.55 10.63
N GLY A 168 -1.42 -9.95 10.54
CA GLY A 168 -2.71 -10.55 10.86
C GLY A 168 -3.47 -11.08 9.64
N ASP A 169 -4.75 -10.72 9.54
CA ASP A 169 -5.61 -11.13 8.42
C ASP A 169 -5.10 -10.54 7.10
N PRO A 170 -4.93 -11.32 6.02
CA PRO A 170 -4.41 -10.82 4.75
C PRO A 170 -5.17 -9.63 4.15
N ALA A 171 -6.47 -9.46 4.47
CA ALA A 171 -7.29 -8.35 3.99
C ALA A 171 -7.06 -7.05 4.76
N THR A 172 -6.39 -7.09 5.92
CA THR A 172 -6.03 -5.91 6.73
C THR A 172 -4.53 -5.81 7.02
N ASP A 173 -3.73 -6.82 6.67
CA ASP A 173 -2.32 -6.91 7.00
C ASP A 173 -1.46 -5.92 6.19
N VAL A 174 -0.97 -4.88 6.87
CA VAL A 174 -0.16 -3.81 6.25
C VAL A 174 1.16 -4.32 5.67
N THR A 175 1.68 -5.46 6.17
CA THR A 175 2.98 -6.02 5.73
C THR A 175 2.97 -6.58 4.30
N LYS A 176 1.79 -6.61 3.67
CA LYS A 176 1.59 -7.06 2.29
C LYS A 176 1.78 -5.95 1.26
N TYR A 177 2.07 -4.73 1.71
CA TYR A 177 2.02 -3.53 0.90
C TYR A 177 3.31 -2.70 1.00
N SER A 178 3.35 -1.62 0.22
CA SER A 178 4.35 -0.55 0.36
C SER A 178 3.66 0.74 0.76
N ILE A 179 4.39 1.64 1.41
CA ILE A 179 3.94 3.01 1.69
C ILE A 179 4.72 3.99 0.81
N VAL A 180 4.02 4.97 0.23
CA VAL A 180 4.57 5.96 -0.68
C VAL A 180 4.27 7.35 -0.14
N VAL A 181 5.30 8.20 -0.12
CA VAL A 181 5.17 9.65 0.15
C VAL A 181 5.08 10.39 -1.18
N HIS A 182 4.15 11.33 -1.27
CA HIS A 182 3.86 12.10 -2.47
C HIS A 182 4.36 13.55 -2.40
N ALA A 183 4.53 14.16 -3.57
CA ALA A 183 5.11 15.49 -3.73
C ALA A 183 4.23 16.63 -3.19
N ALA A 184 2.93 16.41 -3.07
CA ALA A 184 1.95 17.39 -2.62
C ALA A 184 0.89 16.75 -1.72
N ALA A 185 0.07 17.58 -1.08
CA ALA A 185 -1.11 17.17 -0.35
C ALA A 185 -2.25 16.67 -1.27
N ASP A 186 -3.19 15.93 -0.69
CA ASP A 186 -4.41 15.50 -1.36
C ASP A 186 -5.35 16.68 -1.67
N PRO A 187 -6.21 16.61 -2.71
CA PRO A 187 -6.47 15.47 -3.60
C PRO A 187 -5.52 15.36 -4.81
N ASN A 188 -4.52 16.25 -4.91
CA ASN A 188 -3.61 16.30 -6.06
C ASN A 188 -2.19 15.96 -5.62
N ALA A 189 -2.00 14.75 -5.08
CA ALA A 189 -0.75 14.29 -4.47
C ALA A 189 0.48 14.40 -5.38
N GLY A 190 0.29 14.30 -6.70
CA GLY A 190 1.37 14.44 -7.68
C GLY A 190 2.37 13.29 -7.65
N GLY A 191 3.64 13.59 -7.92
CA GLY A 191 4.70 12.58 -8.05
C GLY A 191 5.00 11.83 -6.75
N ARG A 192 5.62 10.66 -6.86
CA ARG A 192 6.09 9.85 -5.73
C ARG A 192 7.50 10.32 -5.35
N ILE A 193 7.72 10.72 -4.11
CA ILE A 193 9.01 11.28 -3.64
C ILE A 193 9.71 10.41 -2.60
N GLY A 194 9.01 9.43 -2.02
CA GLY A 194 9.60 8.43 -1.14
C GLY A 194 8.80 7.14 -1.18
N CYS A 195 9.44 6.00 -0.93
CA CYS A 195 8.76 4.72 -0.84
C CYS A 195 9.47 3.79 0.14
N GLY A 196 8.70 2.94 0.82
CA GLY A 196 9.24 1.87 1.66
C GLY A 196 8.36 0.63 1.63
N LEU A 197 9.00 -0.54 1.67
CA LEU A 197 8.30 -1.82 1.82
C LEU A 197 7.97 -2.02 3.29
N ILE A 198 6.73 -2.41 3.60
CA ILE A 198 6.30 -2.61 4.99
C ILE A 198 6.71 -4.02 5.40
N GLU A 199 7.74 -4.13 6.23
CA GLU A 199 8.29 -5.39 6.73
C GLU A 199 7.90 -5.62 8.19
N LEU A 200 7.61 -6.87 8.54
CA LEU A 200 7.37 -7.25 9.92
C LEU A 200 8.70 -7.26 10.69
N GLU A 201 8.70 -6.71 11.91
CA GLU A 201 9.85 -6.70 12.83
C GLU A 201 9.98 -8.00 13.64
#